data_AF-A0A074X8R3-F1
#
_entry.id   AF-A0A074X8R3-F1
#
_cell.length_a   1.000
_cell.length_b   1.000
_cell.length_c   1.000
_cell.angle_alpha   90.00
_cell.angle_beta   90.00
_cell.angle_gamma   90.00
#
_symmetry.space_group_name_H-M   'P 1'
#
loop_
_entity.id
_entity.type
_entity.pdbx_description
1 polymer ?
#
loop_
_entity_poly.entity_id
_entity_poly.type
_entity_poly.pdbx_seq_one_letter_code
_entity_poly.pdbx_strand_id
1 'polypeptide(L)'
;MIQDLRVSALEKAQYVSLRFSWSPSCPAELRPKHHDAVVWGDGDHLRETEDAIGDAWGALFPDEKLPDTIASQCCAQFAATKEAIRGRTKEDYVRMRQWLLDTRLDDSVSGRVFEKLWAYIMTGEAVQ
;
A
#
# COMPACT_ATOMS: atom_id res chain seq x y z
N MET A 1 1.03 -10.54 21.48
CA MET A 1 0.79 -11.73 20.64
C MET A 1 -0.66 -11.66 20.18
N ILE A 2 -0.94 -11.92 18.90
CA ILE A 2 -2.32 -11.87 18.36
C ILE A 2 -3.06 -13.14 18.79
N GLN A 3 -4.23 -13.01 19.42
CA GLN A 3 -4.97 -14.14 19.99
C GLN A 3 -6.26 -14.48 19.20
N ASP A 4 -6.90 -13.48 18.59
CA ASP A 4 -8.23 -13.62 17.99
C ASP A 4 -8.28 -13.39 16.47
N LEU A 5 -7.16 -13.65 15.77
CA LEU A 5 -7.14 -13.54 14.31
C LEU A 5 -8.06 -14.59 13.69
N ARG A 6 -9.12 -14.14 13.01
CA ARG A 6 -10.04 -15.03 12.28
C ARG A 6 -9.41 -15.48 10.97
N VAL A 7 -8.70 -16.60 11.01
CA VAL A 7 -7.98 -17.17 9.85
C VAL A 7 -8.90 -17.37 8.64
N SER A 8 -10.13 -17.86 8.85
CA SER A 8 -11.09 -18.06 7.76
C SER A 8 -11.56 -16.76 7.07
N ALA A 9 -11.50 -15.62 7.76
CA ALA A 9 -11.76 -14.32 7.15
C ALA A 9 -10.53 -13.85 6.35
N LEU A 10 -9.32 -14.06 6.88
CA LEU A 10 -8.08 -13.79 6.17
C LEU A 10 -7.94 -14.63 4.89
N GLU A 11 -8.30 -15.91 4.92
CA GLU A 11 -8.29 -16.78 3.73
C GLU A 11 -9.23 -16.28 2.63
N LYS A 12 -10.32 -15.59 2.97
CA LYS A 12 -11.22 -14.99 1.97
C LYS A 12 -10.70 -13.67 1.44
N ALA A 13 -10.19 -12.82 2.33
CA ALA A 13 -9.71 -11.49 1.99
C ALA A 13 -8.29 -11.49 1.39
N GLN A 14 -7.53 -12.56 1.59
CA GLN A 14 -6.11 -12.74 1.22
C GLN A 14 -5.13 -11.80 1.93
N TYR A 15 -5.58 -10.62 2.35
CA TYR A 15 -4.85 -9.61 3.10
C TYR A 15 -5.79 -8.90 4.07
N VAL A 16 -5.32 -8.63 5.29
CA VAL A 16 -6.03 -7.82 6.28
C VAL A 16 -5.03 -6.95 7.04
N SER A 17 -5.24 -5.64 7.05
CA SER A 17 -4.53 -4.75 7.98
C SER A 17 -4.97 -5.05 9.41
N LEU A 18 -4.00 -5.21 10.31
CA LEU A 18 -4.26 -5.44 11.73
C LEU A 18 -4.29 -4.12 12.52
N ARG A 19 -4.03 -3.00 11.85
CA ARG A 19 -4.20 -1.66 12.39
C ARG A 19 -5.66 -1.26 12.25
N PHE A 20 -6.20 -0.72 13.34
CA PHE A 20 -7.45 0.03 13.32
C PHE A 20 -7.11 1.49 13.67
N SER A 21 -7.35 2.39 12.74
CA SER A 21 -7.28 3.84 12.99
C SER A 21 -8.70 4.41 13.08
N TRP A 22 -8.96 5.20 14.13
CA TRP A 22 -10.20 5.95 14.28
C TRP A 22 -10.30 7.12 13.30
N SER A 23 -9.16 7.57 12.75
CA SER A 23 -9.17 8.39 11.54
C SER A 23 -9.28 7.42 10.36
N PRO A 24 -10.42 7.37 9.65
CA PRO A 24 -10.54 6.52 8.48
C PRO A 24 -9.49 6.98 7.47
N SER A 25 -8.62 6.07 7.04
CA SER A 25 -8.05 6.16 5.69
C SER A 25 -9.26 6.29 4.76
N CYS A 26 -9.53 7.50 4.29
CA CYS A 26 -10.74 7.81 3.53
C CYS A 26 -10.79 6.92 2.29
N PRO A 27 -11.98 6.53 1.80
CA PRO A 27 -12.16 5.89 0.49
C PRO A 27 -11.52 6.62 -0.71
N ALA A 28 -10.94 7.81 -0.49
CA ALA A 28 -10.25 8.63 -1.47
C ALA A 28 -8.94 9.22 -0.91
N GLU A 29 -8.25 8.50 -0.02
CA GLU A 29 -7.09 9.01 0.71
C GLU A 29 -5.92 9.41 -0.20
N LEU A 30 -5.63 8.63 -1.23
CA LEU A 30 -4.62 8.94 -2.23
C LEU A 30 -5.24 8.82 -3.62
N ARG A 31 -5.10 9.86 -4.43
CA ARG A 31 -5.59 9.94 -5.81
C ARG A 31 -4.43 10.33 -6.73
N PRO A 32 -3.44 9.42 -6.96
CA PRO A 32 -2.18 9.76 -7.62
C PRO A 32 -2.29 10.25 -9.06
N LYS A 33 -3.46 10.13 -9.70
CA LYS A 33 -3.72 10.67 -11.04
C LYS A 33 -4.34 12.06 -11.04
N HIS A 34 -5.17 12.35 -10.04
CA HIS A 34 -6.06 13.49 -10.03
C HIS A 34 -5.63 14.55 -9.02
N HIS A 35 -4.89 14.15 -7.99
CA HIS A 35 -4.37 15.03 -6.95
C HIS A 35 -5.44 15.87 -6.24
N ASP A 36 -6.64 15.30 -6.11
CA ASP A 36 -7.85 15.90 -5.52
C ASP A 36 -8.35 15.13 -4.28
N ALA A 37 -7.46 14.36 -3.64
CA ALA A 37 -7.77 13.63 -2.40
C ALA A 37 -8.23 14.59 -1.28
N VAL A 38 -9.31 14.23 -0.58
CA VAL A 38 -9.80 14.99 0.58
C VAL A 38 -9.01 14.56 1.81
N VAL A 39 -8.04 15.40 2.21
CA VAL A 39 -7.20 15.13 3.39
C VAL A 39 -7.99 15.36 4.68
N TRP A 40 -8.17 14.29 5.46
CA TRP A 40 -8.71 14.35 6.82
C TRP A 40 -7.59 14.08 7.84
N GLY A 41 -7.24 15.09 8.65
CA GLY A 41 -6.25 15.00 9.74
C GLY A 41 -4.88 15.60 9.42
N ASP A 42 -3.95 15.47 10.38
CA ASP A 42 -2.56 15.97 10.31
C ASP A 42 -1.69 15.07 9.41
N GLY A 43 -2.07 14.94 8.14
CA GLY A 43 -1.41 14.08 7.17
C GLY A 43 -0.07 14.64 6.69
N ASP A 44 0.95 14.64 7.55
CA ASP A 44 2.33 14.94 7.17
C ASP A 44 2.69 14.12 5.92
N HIS A 45 3.33 14.73 4.91
CA HIS A 45 3.81 14.08 3.68
C HIS A 45 2.76 13.35 2.82
N LEU A 46 1.45 13.57 3.00
CA LEU A 46 0.43 12.87 2.18
C LEU A 46 0.58 13.16 0.69
N ARG A 47 0.72 14.44 0.33
CA ARG A 47 0.92 14.85 -1.06
C ARG A 47 2.23 14.33 -1.65
N GLU A 48 3.32 14.39 -0.89
CA GLU A 48 4.62 13.84 -1.30
C GLU A 48 4.55 12.32 -1.51
N THR A 49 3.78 11.61 -0.66
CA THR A 49 3.56 10.16 -0.80
C THR A 49 2.73 9.86 -2.05
N GLU A 50 1.69 10.65 -2.31
CA GLU A 50 0.85 10.51 -3.50
C GLU A 50 1.66 10.70 -4.79
N ASP A 51 2.42 11.79 -4.86
CA ASP A 51 3.31 12.10 -5.99
C ASP A 51 4.36 10.98 -6.17
N ALA A 52 4.99 10.54 -5.07
CA ALA A 52 5.97 9.46 -5.09
C ALA A 52 5.38 8.12 -5.56
N ILE A 53 4.13 7.79 -5.21
CA ILE A 53 3.44 6.59 -5.72
C ILE A 53 3.24 6.71 -7.24
N GLY A 54 2.77 7.87 -7.72
CA GLY A 54 2.58 8.11 -9.14
C GLY A 54 3.87 7.93 -9.94
N ASP A 55 4.95 8.54 -9.47
CA ASP A 55 6.28 8.48 -10.09
C ASP A 55 6.89 7.07 -10.04
N ALA A 56 6.73 6.38 -8.91
CA ALA A 56 7.30 5.05 -8.71
C ALA A 56 6.50 3.93 -9.40
N TRP A 57 5.26 4.19 -9.79
CA TRP A 57 4.33 3.14 -10.21
C TRP A 57 4.89 2.24 -11.32
N GLY A 58 5.41 2.84 -12.40
CA GLY A 58 5.97 2.07 -13.51
C GLY A 58 7.24 1.28 -13.14
N ALA A 59 7.97 1.72 -12.11
CA ALA A 59 9.13 0.98 -11.60
C ALA A 59 8.72 -0.19 -10.70
N LEU A 60 7.66 -0.01 -9.90
CA LEU A 60 7.15 -1.02 -8.97
C LEU A 60 6.28 -2.07 -9.67
N PHE A 61 5.45 -1.65 -10.62
CA PHE A 61 4.44 -2.45 -11.31
C PHE A 61 4.43 -2.15 -12.83
N PRO A 62 5.46 -2.60 -13.59
CA PRO A 62 5.67 -2.19 -14.98
C PRO A 62 4.52 -2.52 -15.94
N ASP A 63 3.75 -3.57 -15.65
CA ASP A 63 2.66 -4.05 -16.50
C ASP A 63 1.27 -3.74 -15.91
N GLU A 64 1.19 -3.02 -14.79
CA GLU A 64 -0.06 -2.71 -14.10
C GLU A 64 -0.44 -1.24 -14.28
N LYS A 65 -1.72 -0.95 -14.51
CA LYS A 65 -2.21 0.43 -14.60
C LYS A 65 -2.31 1.03 -13.20
N LEU A 66 -1.79 2.24 -13.03
CA LEU A 66 -2.00 3.03 -11.81
C LEU A 66 -3.50 3.12 -11.51
N PRO A 67 -3.99 2.73 -10.34
CA PRO A 67 -5.39 2.92 -9.96
C PRO A 67 -5.70 4.41 -9.74
N ASP A 68 -6.97 4.78 -9.89
CA ASP A 68 -7.41 6.16 -9.65
C ASP A 68 -7.38 6.53 -8.17
N THR A 69 -7.53 5.53 -7.31
CA THR A 69 -7.60 5.69 -5.86
C THR A 69 -6.84 4.56 -5.17
N ILE A 70 -6.12 4.91 -4.11
CA ILE A 70 -5.48 3.96 -3.19
C ILE A 70 -5.89 4.36 -1.76
N ALA A 71 -6.71 3.53 -1.12
CA ALA A 71 -7.07 3.70 0.28
C ALA A 71 -6.46 2.57 1.10
N SER A 72 -5.46 2.84 1.94
CA SER A 72 -4.87 1.81 2.80
C SER A 72 -4.51 2.39 4.16
N GLN A 73 -4.64 1.56 5.19
CA GLN A 73 -4.21 1.91 6.54
C GLN A 73 -2.72 2.23 6.55
N CYS A 74 -2.29 3.15 7.41
CA CYS A 74 -0.86 3.44 7.60
C CYS A 74 -0.15 2.29 8.34
N CYS A 75 1.17 2.27 8.24
CA CYS A 75 2.09 1.27 8.82
C CYS A 75 2.10 -0.11 8.13
N ALA A 76 2.97 -1.00 8.65
CA ALA A 76 3.23 -2.34 8.10
C ALA A 76 2.86 -3.47 9.08
N GLN A 77 1.70 -3.36 9.75
CA GLN A 77 1.16 -4.44 10.60
C GLN A 77 -0.08 -5.04 9.95
N PHE A 78 0.10 -6.16 9.27
CA PHE A 78 -0.94 -6.85 8.53
C PHE A 78 -0.79 -8.37 8.64
N ALA A 79 -1.83 -9.09 8.25
CA ALA A 79 -1.78 -10.52 7.99
C ALA A 79 -2.04 -10.75 6.50
N ALA A 80 -1.31 -11.70 5.91
CA ALA A 80 -1.47 -12.10 4.51
C ALA A 80 -1.41 -13.62 4.41
N THR A 81 -2.13 -14.18 3.43
CA THR A 81 -2.08 -15.61 3.13
C THR A 81 -0.81 -15.96 2.35
N LYS A 82 -0.47 -17.24 2.34
CA LYS A 82 0.62 -17.76 1.51
C LYS A 82 0.34 -17.56 0.03
N GLU A 83 -0.93 -17.67 -0.34
CA GLU A 83 -1.46 -17.51 -1.68
C GLU A 83 -1.29 -16.06 -2.15
N ALA A 84 -1.66 -15.05 -1.34
CA ALA A 84 -1.40 -13.64 -1.63
C ALA A 84 0.09 -13.36 -1.86
N ILE A 85 0.96 -13.80 -0.95
CA ILE A 85 2.40 -13.58 -1.05
C ILE A 85 2.98 -14.25 -2.32
N ARG A 86 2.44 -15.40 -2.72
CA ARG A 86 2.89 -16.11 -3.92
C ARG A 86 2.20 -15.67 -5.21
N GLY A 87 1.24 -14.76 -5.12
CA GLY A 87 0.61 -14.14 -6.28
C GLY A 87 1.59 -13.31 -7.10
N ARG A 88 2.68 -12.82 -6.47
CA ARG A 88 3.79 -12.13 -7.13
C ARG A 88 5.03 -12.99 -7.21
N THR A 89 5.81 -12.77 -8.26
CA THR A 89 7.07 -13.49 -8.45
C THR A 89 8.13 -12.99 -7.45
N LYS A 90 9.16 -13.80 -7.23
CA LYS A 90 10.29 -13.36 -6.40
C LYS A 90 10.98 -12.14 -7.01
N GLU A 91 11.03 -12.07 -8.33
CA GLU A 91 11.62 -11.00 -9.12
C GLU A 91 10.90 -9.67 -8.87
N ASP A 92 9.58 -9.69 -8.71
CA ASP A 92 8.80 -8.50 -8.35
C ASP A 92 9.19 -7.96 -6.98
N TYR A 93 9.31 -8.83 -5.97
CA TYR A 93 9.78 -8.41 -4.64
C TYR A 93 11.22 -7.90 -4.66
N VAL A 94 12.09 -8.50 -5.48
CA VAL A 94 13.47 -8.00 -5.67
C VAL A 94 13.46 -6.62 -6.29
N ARG A 95 12.61 -6.37 -7.30
CA ARG A 95 12.45 -5.07 -7.96
C ARG A 95 11.96 -4.01 -6.98
N MET A 96 10.91 -4.30 -6.23
CA MET A 96 10.36 -3.41 -5.20
C MET A 96 11.42 -3.06 -4.14
N ARG A 97 12.15 -4.07 -3.65
CA ARG A 97 13.27 -3.84 -2.72
C ARG A 97 14.36 -2.97 -3.36
N GLN A 98 14.70 -3.22 -4.62
CA GLN A 98 15.74 -2.46 -5.31
C GLN A 98 15.34 -1.00 -5.49
N TRP A 99 14.08 -0.72 -5.83
CA TRP A 99 13.55 0.64 -5.85
C TRP A 99 13.70 1.33 -4.48
N LEU A 100 13.40 0.63 -3.39
CA LEU A 100 13.57 1.18 -2.03
C LEU A 100 15.03 1.49 -1.68
N LEU A 101 15.99 0.74 -2.23
CA LEU A 101 17.43 0.96 -2.01
C LEU A 101 18.01 2.08 -2.88
N ASP A 102 17.47 2.26 -4.09
CA ASP A 102 18.01 3.19 -5.08
C ASP A 102 17.32 4.57 -5.04
N THR A 103 16.15 4.65 -4.41
CA THR A 103 15.39 5.91 -4.33
C THR A 103 16.15 6.97 -3.54
N ARG A 104 16.00 8.23 -3.99
CA ARG A 104 16.53 9.41 -3.29
C ARG A 104 15.50 10.08 -2.40
N LEU A 105 14.30 9.50 -2.31
CA LEU A 105 13.25 9.95 -1.41
C LEU A 105 13.72 9.77 0.04
N ASP A 106 13.24 10.66 0.92
CA ASP A 106 13.43 10.48 2.35
C ASP A 106 12.80 9.16 2.83
N ASP A 107 13.42 8.51 3.81
CA ASP A 107 12.96 7.23 4.37
C ASP A 107 11.51 7.31 4.87
N SER A 108 11.08 8.49 5.36
CA SER A 108 9.71 8.72 5.80
C SER A 108 8.70 8.70 4.63
N VAL A 109 9.11 9.12 3.43
CA VAL A 109 8.26 9.12 2.23
C VAL A 109 8.29 7.74 1.57
N SER A 110 9.48 7.18 1.34
CA SER A 110 9.63 5.85 0.71
C SER A 110 9.01 4.74 1.56
N GLY A 111 9.10 4.84 2.89
CA GLY A 111 8.38 3.97 3.82
C GLY A 111 6.86 4.06 3.65
N ARG A 112 6.31 5.28 3.63
CA ARG A 112 4.86 5.52 3.45
C ARG A 112 4.33 5.00 2.12
N VAL A 113 5.11 5.08 1.04
CA VAL A 113 4.76 4.47 -0.25
C VAL A 113 4.45 2.98 -0.05
N PHE A 114 5.32 2.22 0.62
CA PHE A 114 5.06 0.81 0.88
C PHE A 114 3.92 0.56 1.87
N GLU A 115 3.79 1.37 2.92
CA GLU A 115 2.65 1.28 3.85
C GLU A 115 1.31 1.35 3.11
N LYS A 116 1.21 2.24 2.12
CA LYS A 116 0.01 2.43 1.32
C LYS A 116 -0.20 1.35 0.27
N LEU A 117 0.88 0.74 -0.21
CA LEU A 117 0.84 -0.27 -1.27
C LEU A 117 0.73 -1.71 -0.76
N TRP A 118 0.86 -2.01 0.54
CA TRP A 118 0.81 -3.39 1.04
C TRP A 118 -0.43 -4.17 0.59
N ALA A 119 -1.61 -3.55 0.64
CA ALA A 119 -2.84 -4.17 0.17
C ALA A 119 -2.72 -4.54 -1.32
N TYR A 120 -2.32 -3.58 -2.15
CA TYR A 120 -2.15 -3.77 -3.59
C TYR A 120 -1.08 -4.83 -3.91
N ILE A 121 0.05 -4.84 -3.19
CA ILE A 121 1.13 -5.82 -3.33
C ILE A 121 0.67 -7.24 -2.99
N MET A 122 -0.37 -7.41 -2.16
CA MET A 122 -0.85 -8.73 -1.76
C MET A 122 -2.07 -9.19 -2.57
N THR A 123 -2.93 -8.27 -3.02
CA THR A 123 -4.19 -8.62 -3.71
C THR A 123 -4.20 -8.31 -5.21
N GLY A 124 -3.37 -7.37 -5.66
CA GLY A 124 -3.45 -6.81 -7.03
C GLY A 124 -4.67 -5.91 -7.24
N GLU A 125 -5.44 -5.65 -6.19
CA GLU A 125 -6.65 -4.85 -6.21
C GLU A 125 -6.43 -3.56 -5.41
N ALA A 126 -6.81 -2.44 -6.00
CA ALA A 126 -6.84 -1.19 -5.28
C ALA A 126 -8.02 -1.19 -4.31
N VAL A 127 -7.73 -0.93 -3.04
CA VAL A 127 -8.77 -0.74 -2.04
C VAL A 127 -9.38 0.64 -2.26
N GLN A 128 -10.69 0.64 -2.46
CA GLN A 128 -11.52 1.83 -2.62
C GLN A 128 -12.12 2.27 -1.29
#